data_AF-A0A7I4YN22-F1
#
_entry.id   AF-A0A7I4YN22-F1
#
_cell.length_a   1.000
_cell.length_b   1.000
_cell.length_c   1.000
_cell.angle_alpha   90.00
_cell.angle_beta   90.00
_cell.angle_gamma   90.00
#
_symmetry.space_group_name_H-M   'P 1'
#
loop_
_entity.id
_entity.type
_entity.pdbx_description
1 polymer ?
#
loop_
_entity_poly.entity_id
_entity_poly.type
_entity_poly.pdbx_seq_one_letter_code
_entity_poly.pdbx_strand_id
1 'polypeptide(L)'
;MKSESVHTPYVEAVLEQGSISVWRMPAAVSQSRLGGRNAPSNACTVIAVRMAEIIHRTDTKMPSFFKTKTSTKSLRAAAGHEEMNDSIHNETLTAVCNLGNSGQATNACPARVISCFTNAIIDGNTLHEEAVRQRVNGEQNFTIPDAIKACKNSVMEVDFCSVPGPLNLELPFYIRAVVKSTQLNRDLRLFFLLIAFERTVLIVFERTTSSLTLFDSHMHGQSDGAVIATGHMDNIGDLCQWLSLNIFHESQSPRDHTRECEISLIRFCGKTLNSDCCLPTTSLPCEFPVFATAKRRRKRRLDTKSTLKVLKYAKTENDCNEGAEVLRASTGPRPQAVIPLASLCNLRSRSVC
;
A
#
# COMPACT_ATOMS: atom_id res chain seq x y z
N MET A 1 14.55 -38.57 2.63
CA MET A 1 13.66 -37.63 3.35
C MET A 1 12.32 -37.65 2.65
N LYS A 2 11.23 -37.95 3.38
CA LYS A 2 9.88 -37.99 2.82
C LYS A 2 9.49 -36.56 2.43
N SER A 3 9.00 -36.35 1.20
CA SER A 3 8.45 -35.06 0.80
C SER A 3 7.12 -34.89 1.52
N GLU A 4 7.11 -34.16 2.63
CA GLU A 4 5.87 -33.65 3.19
C GLU A 4 5.26 -32.73 2.14
N SER A 5 4.14 -33.15 1.55
CA SER A 5 3.32 -32.27 0.74
C SER A 5 2.85 -31.14 1.65
N VAL A 6 3.45 -29.96 1.51
CA VAL A 6 3.02 -28.76 2.22
C VAL A 6 1.56 -28.54 1.83
N HIS A 7 0.64 -28.84 2.74
CA HIS A 7 -0.77 -28.61 2.51
C HIS A 7 -0.99 -27.09 2.45
N THR A 8 -1.25 -26.57 1.26
CA THR A 8 -1.59 -25.15 1.09
C THR A 8 -2.87 -24.87 1.86
N PRO A 9 -2.87 -23.94 2.83
CA PRO A 9 -4.06 -23.67 3.62
C PRO A 9 -5.18 -23.16 2.71
N TYR A 10 -6.38 -23.69 2.89
CA TYR A 10 -7.58 -23.14 2.27
C TYR A 10 -8.00 -21.90 3.07
N VAL A 11 -8.05 -20.75 2.39
CA VAL A 11 -8.44 -19.47 3.00
C VAL A 11 -9.45 -18.78 2.10
N GLU A 12 -10.59 -18.41 2.69
CA GLU A 12 -11.68 -17.72 2.00
C GLU A 12 -11.56 -16.20 2.16
N ALA A 13 -11.99 -15.48 1.13
CA ALA A 13 -12.06 -14.04 1.16
C ALA A 13 -13.20 -13.57 2.06
N VAL A 14 -12.91 -12.60 2.91
CA VAL A 14 -13.91 -11.74 3.56
C VAL A 14 -13.93 -10.41 2.83
N LEU A 15 -15.12 -9.94 2.44
CA LEU A 15 -15.27 -8.62 1.83
C LEU A 15 -15.31 -7.54 2.92
N GLU A 16 -14.37 -6.62 2.89
CA GLU A 16 -14.26 -5.52 3.84
C GLU A 16 -14.30 -4.18 3.14
N GLN A 17 -14.82 -3.17 3.85
CA GLN A 17 -15.07 -1.82 3.31
C GLN A 17 -15.86 -1.84 1.99
N GLY A 18 -16.69 -2.87 1.78
CA GLY A 18 -17.53 -3.06 0.60
C GLY A 18 -16.77 -3.37 -0.71
N SER A 19 -15.44 -3.24 -0.74
CA SER A 19 -14.67 -3.25 -1.99
C SER A 19 -13.30 -3.94 -1.91
N ILE A 20 -12.92 -4.46 -0.74
CA ILE A 20 -11.62 -5.08 -0.50
C ILE A 20 -11.82 -6.54 -0.12
N SER A 21 -11.27 -7.46 -0.91
CA SER A 21 -11.27 -8.89 -0.57
C SER A 21 -10.05 -9.22 0.28
N VAL A 22 -10.27 -9.76 1.47
CA VAL A 22 -9.22 -10.01 2.47
C VAL A 22 -9.15 -11.51 2.78
N TRP A 23 -7.95 -12.07 2.68
CA TRP A 23 -7.62 -13.43 3.12
C TRP A 23 -6.70 -13.34 4.32
N ARG A 24 -7.18 -13.76 5.48
CA ARG A 24 -6.39 -13.86 6.71
C ARG A 24 -5.92 -15.29 6.88
N MET A 25 -4.61 -15.48 6.94
CA MET A 25 -4.05 -16.80 7.17
C MET A 25 -4.19 -17.19 8.66
N PRO A 26 -4.18 -18.48 9.00
CA PRO A 26 -4.09 -18.90 10.40
C PRO A 26 -2.85 -18.32 11.09
N ALA A 27 -2.89 -18.09 12.41
CA ALA A 27 -1.75 -17.56 13.19
C ALA A 27 -0.40 -18.28 12.95
N ALA A 28 -0.45 -19.60 12.68
CA ALA A 28 0.72 -20.42 12.36
C ALA A 28 1.43 -20.00 11.06
N VAL A 29 0.74 -19.29 10.17
CA VAL A 29 1.26 -18.80 8.89
C VAL A 29 1.53 -17.31 9.01
N SER A 30 2.68 -16.97 9.60
CA SER A 30 3.21 -15.60 9.71
C SER A 30 4.73 -15.66 9.81
N GLN A 31 5.42 -14.53 9.62
CA GLN A 31 6.89 -14.51 9.66
C GLN A 31 7.51 -14.95 10.99
N SER A 32 6.77 -14.84 12.10
CA SER A 32 7.22 -15.23 13.43
C SER A 32 6.85 -16.66 13.82
N ARG A 33 5.97 -17.33 13.06
CA ARG A 33 5.45 -18.67 13.39
C ARG A 33 5.74 -19.73 12.33
N LEU A 34 5.72 -19.36 11.06
CA LEU A 34 5.85 -20.30 9.95
C LEU A 34 7.24 -20.98 9.97
N GLY A 35 7.26 -22.30 9.73
CA GLY A 35 8.49 -23.10 9.83
C GLY A 35 8.87 -23.50 11.26
N GLY A 36 7.91 -23.51 12.21
CA GLY A 36 8.14 -23.91 13.60
C GLY A 36 8.82 -22.83 14.46
N ARG A 37 8.76 -21.58 14.01
CA ARG A 37 9.38 -20.44 14.71
C ARG A 37 8.56 -20.07 15.95
N ASN A 38 9.26 -19.76 17.03
CA ASN A 38 8.64 -19.35 18.30
C ASN A 38 9.09 -17.96 18.78
N ALA A 39 9.94 -17.28 18.00
CA ALA A 39 10.48 -15.96 18.32
C ALA A 39 9.97 -14.90 17.33
N PRO A 40 9.91 -13.62 17.74
CA PRO A 40 9.65 -12.52 16.82
C PRO A 40 10.64 -12.52 15.64
N SER A 41 10.18 -12.07 14.47
CA SER A 41 11.03 -11.90 13.28
C SER A 41 10.91 -10.47 12.77
N ASN A 42 12.05 -9.90 12.39
CA ASN A 42 12.17 -8.56 11.78
C ASN A 42 12.45 -8.66 10.26
N ALA A 43 12.13 -9.80 9.64
CA ALA A 43 12.46 -10.10 8.25
C ALA A 43 11.50 -9.50 7.21
N CYS A 44 10.49 -8.71 7.61
CA CYS A 44 9.40 -8.29 6.71
C CYS A 44 9.88 -7.60 5.43
N THR A 45 10.91 -6.74 5.49
CA THR A 45 11.48 -6.09 4.30
C THR A 45 12.12 -7.10 3.35
N VAL A 46 12.85 -8.09 3.88
CA VAL A 46 13.47 -9.17 3.09
C VAL A 46 12.40 -10.07 2.46
N ILE A 47 11.37 -10.42 3.24
CA ILE A 47 10.22 -11.21 2.77
C ILE A 47 9.49 -10.49 1.63
N ALA A 48 9.23 -9.19 1.77
CA ALA A 48 8.54 -8.40 0.73
C ALA A 48 9.34 -8.35 -0.58
N VAL A 49 10.66 -8.14 -0.51
CA VAL A 49 11.56 -8.19 -1.67
C VAL A 49 11.56 -9.58 -2.31
N ARG A 50 11.70 -10.62 -1.48
CA ARG A 50 11.71 -12.02 -1.94
C ARG A 50 10.39 -12.42 -2.59
N MET A 51 9.27 -11.96 -2.05
CA MET A 51 7.94 -12.18 -2.61
C MET A 51 7.81 -11.55 -4.00
N ALA A 52 8.29 -10.32 -4.18
CA ALA A 52 8.28 -9.67 -5.50
C ALA A 52 9.09 -10.46 -6.53
N GLU A 53 10.27 -10.98 -6.16
CA GLU A 53 11.06 -11.86 -7.01
C GLU A 53 10.30 -13.14 -7.39
N ILE A 54 9.75 -13.85 -6.40
CA ILE A 54 9.03 -15.11 -6.63
C ILE A 54 7.81 -14.89 -7.54
N ILE A 55 7.01 -13.85 -7.29
CA ILE A 55 5.86 -13.51 -8.15
C ILE A 55 6.31 -13.24 -9.59
N HIS A 56 7.39 -12.49 -9.77
CA HIS A 56 7.92 -12.18 -11.09
C HIS A 56 8.36 -13.45 -11.82
N ARG A 57 9.26 -14.24 -11.21
CA ARG A 57 9.81 -15.46 -11.81
C ARG A 57 8.76 -16.50 -12.16
N THR A 58 7.72 -16.63 -11.33
CA THR A 58 6.66 -17.63 -11.54
C THR A 58 5.50 -17.14 -12.43
N ASP A 59 5.53 -15.88 -12.86
CA ASP A 59 4.40 -15.14 -13.46
C ASP A 59 3.07 -15.41 -12.73
N THR A 60 3.12 -15.37 -11.40
CA THR A 60 1.93 -15.64 -10.58
C THR A 60 0.90 -14.53 -10.76
N LYS A 61 -0.29 -14.90 -11.23
CA LYS A 61 -1.42 -13.96 -11.42
C LYS A 61 -2.00 -13.57 -10.07
N MET A 62 -2.17 -12.27 -9.88
CA MET A 62 -2.78 -11.73 -8.67
C MET A 62 -4.28 -12.06 -8.60
N PRO A 63 -4.85 -12.19 -7.39
CA PRO A 63 -6.29 -12.37 -7.24
C PRO A 63 -7.05 -11.21 -7.88
N SER A 64 -8.12 -11.52 -8.60
CA SER A 64 -9.02 -10.51 -9.16
C SER A 64 -10.11 -10.14 -8.17
N PHE A 65 -10.50 -8.87 -8.14
CA PHE A 65 -11.62 -8.39 -7.33
C PHE A 65 -12.95 -9.05 -7.73
N PHE A 66 -13.74 -9.46 -6.74
CA PHE A 66 -15.11 -9.91 -6.93
C PHE A 66 -16.03 -8.70 -7.05
N LYS A 67 -16.56 -8.42 -8.25
CA LYS A 67 -17.74 -7.56 -8.34
C LYS A 67 -18.91 -8.33 -7.73
N THR A 68 -19.34 -7.95 -6.53
CA THR A 68 -20.69 -8.29 -6.08
C THR A 68 -21.63 -7.68 -7.11
N LYS A 69 -22.45 -8.52 -7.75
CA LYS A 69 -23.53 -8.05 -8.63
C LYS A 69 -24.59 -7.39 -7.75
N THR A 70 -24.33 -6.19 -7.24
CA THR A 70 -25.41 -5.32 -6.77
C THR A 70 -26.14 -4.78 -7.99
N SER A 71 -27.11 -5.57 -8.45
CA SER A 71 -28.15 -5.11 -9.36
C SER A 71 -29.03 -4.09 -8.65
N THR A 72 -28.60 -2.83 -8.57
CA THR A 72 -29.52 -1.71 -8.39
C THR A 72 -30.02 -1.28 -9.77
N LYS A 73 -30.86 -2.12 -10.37
CA LYS A 73 -31.95 -1.58 -11.19
C LYS A 73 -32.93 -0.95 -10.21
N SER A 74 -32.87 0.36 -10.01
CA SER A 74 -34.03 1.11 -9.53
C SER A 74 -34.36 2.22 -10.51
N LEU A 75 -35.56 2.07 -11.05
CA LEU A 75 -36.23 2.87 -12.05
C LEU A 75 -36.38 4.33 -11.62
N ARG A 76 -36.30 5.23 -12.60
CA ARG A 76 -36.96 6.53 -12.54
C ARG A 76 -38.48 6.33 -12.57
N ALA A 77 -39.21 6.79 -11.55
CA ALA A 77 -40.59 7.30 -11.57
C ALA A 77 -40.92 7.81 -10.14
N ALA A 78 -41.08 9.12 -9.90
CA ALA A 78 -42.33 9.89 -9.97
C ALA A 78 -43.31 9.66 -8.79
N ALA A 79 -43.36 10.67 -7.91
CA ALA A 79 -44.42 11.16 -6.99
C ALA A 79 -45.59 10.27 -6.50
N GLY A 80 -45.86 10.31 -5.19
CA GLY A 80 -47.22 10.15 -4.63
C GLY A 80 -47.32 9.45 -3.27
N HIS A 81 -47.57 10.24 -2.22
CA HIS A 81 -48.21 10.01 -0.90
C HIS A 81 -48.43 8.60 -0.27
N GLU A 82 -48.07 8.57 1.03
CA GLU A 82 -48.81 8.10 2.23
C GLU A 82 -48.46 6.81 3.01
N GLU A 83 -48.13 7.06 4.28
CA GLU A 83 -48.38 6.36 5.57
C GLU A 83 -47.79 4.96 5.90
N MET A 84 -46.77 5.00 6.79
CA MET A 84 -46.74 4.47 8.16
C MET A 84 -47.24 3.03 8.44
N ASN A 85 -46.33 2.10 8.80
CA ASN A 85 -46.32 1.45 10.12
C ASN A 85 -45.04 0.62 10.41
N ASP A 86 -44.79 0.45 11.72
CA ASP A 86 -43.67 -0.21 12.41
C ASP A 86 -43.36 -1.67 12.02
N SER A 87 -42.08 -2.06 12.11
CA SER A 87 -41.56 -2.96 13.17
C SER A 87 -40.26 -3.67 12.78
N ILE A 88 -39.47 -3.93 13.82
CA ILE A 88 -38.12 -4.47 13.88
C ILE A 88 -38.08 -5.94 13.44
N HIS A 89 -37.19 -6.31 12.51
CA HIS A 89 -36.46 -7.57 12.61
C HIS A 89 -35.07 -7.48 11.95
N ASN A 90 -34.07 -7.73 12.78
CA ASN A 90 -32.67 -7.83 12.46
C ASN A 90 -32.42 -9.27 11.97
N GLU A 91 -32.40 -9.48 10.65
CA GLU A 91 -32.05 -10.79 10.07
C GLU A 91 -30.83 -10.68 9.14
N THR A 92 -29.81 -11.41 9.56
CA THR A 92 -28.59 -11.80 8.85
C THR A 92 -28.91 -12.31 7.45
N LEU A 93 -28.66 -11.48 6.43
CA LEU A 93 -28.82 -11.86 5.02
C LEU A 93 -27.62 -12.71 4.57
N THR A 94 -27.70 -14.01 4.84
CA THR A 94 -26.89 -15.05 4.19
C THR A 94 -27.47 -15.31 2.81
N ALA A 95 -27.13 -14.49 1.82
CA ALA A 95 -27.59 -14.68 0.45
C ALA A 95 -26.80 -15.81 -0.24
N VAL A 96 -27.32 -17.03 -0.15
CA VAL A 96 -26.94 -18.16 -1.00
C VAL A 96 -27.56 -17.94 -2.38
N CYS A 97 -26.74 -17.76 -3.41
CA CYS A 97 -27.19 -17.76 -4.80
C CYS A 97 -26.47 -18.86 -5.57
N ASN A 98 -27.13 -20.02 -5.69
CA ASN A 98 -26.85 -21.00 -6.72
C ASN A 98 -27.91 -20.86 -7.82
N LEU A 99 -27.49 -20.48 -9.03
CA LEU A 99 -27.80 -21.15 -10.30
C LEU A 99 -27.23 -20.33 -11.48
N GLY A 100 -26.52 -21.01 -12.38
CA GLY A 100 -26.26 -20.53 -13.75
C GLY A 100 -24.79 -20.46 -14.16
N ASN A 101 -24.38 -21.43 -14.98
CA ASN A 101 -23.06 -21.56 -15.62
C ASN A 101 -22.56 -20.26 -16.29
N SER A 102 -21.67 -19.56 -15.59
CA SER A 102 -20.62 -18.69 -16.14
C SER A 102 -19.52 -18.67 -15.07
N GLY A 103 -18.29 -19.05 -15.41
CA GLY A 103 -17.18 -19.36 -14.48
C GLY A 103 -17.26 -18.66 -13.12
N GLN A 104 -17.67 -19.41 -12.09
CA GLN A 104 -17.74 -18.92 -10.71
C GLN A 104 -16.33 -18.56 -10.25
N ALA A 105 -16.09 -17.28 -9.99
CA ALA A 105 -14.91 -16.84 -9.28
C ALA A 105 -14.99 -17.42 -7.85
N THR A 106 -14.08 -18.32 -7.51
CA THR A 106 -14.00 -18.93 -6.18
C THR A 106 -13.58 -17.87 -5.17
N ASN A 107 -14.28 -17.74 -4.03
CA ASN A 107 -13.88 -16.86 -2.92
C ASN A 107 -12.52 -17.25 -2.29
N ALA A 108 -12.00 -18.42 -2.62
CA ALA A 108 -10.71 -18.91 -2.16
C ALA A 108 -9.53 -18.10 -2.74
N CYS A 109 -8.49 -17.89 -1.93
CA CYS A 109 -7.25 -17.31 -2.43
C CYS A 109 -6.61 -18.31 -3.43
N PRO A 110 -6.12 -17.86 -4.61
CA PRO A 110 -5.43 -18.73 -5.54
C PRO A 110 -4.24 -19.46 -4.88
N ALA A 111 -4.21 -20.79 -4.96
CA ALA A 111 -3.20 -21.61 -4.29
C ALA A 111 -1.75 -21.23 -4.65
N ARG A 112 -1.51 -20.77 -5.89
CA ARG A 112 -0.20 -20.26 -6.31
C ARG A 112 0.21 -18.99 -5.57
N VAL A 113 -0.72 -18.09 -5.30
CA VAL A 113 -0.46 -16.85 -4.55
C VAL A 113 -0.08 -17.21 -3.11
N ILE A 114 -0.83 -18.11 -2.48
CA ILE A 114 -0.52 -18.61 -1.13
C ILE A 114 0.85 -19.27 -1.10
N SER A 115 1.16 -20.16 -2.06
CA SER A 115 2.45 -20.84 -2.13
C SER A 115 3.61 -19.88 -2.35
N CYS A 116 3.46 -18.86 -3.19
CA CYS A 116 4.48 -17.81 -3.33
C CYS A 116 4.71 -17.11 -2.00
N PHE A 117 3.64 -16.80 -1.28
CA PHE A 117 3.71 -16.04 -0.05
C PHE A 117 4.35 -16.83 1.10
N THR A 118 3.95 -18.09 1.29
CA THR A 118 4.55 -18.96 2.31
C THR A 118 6.02 -19.24 2.01
N ASN A 119 6.37 -19.49 0.74
CA ASN A 119 7.77 -19.67 0.33
C ASN A 119 8.58 -18.39 0.55
N ALA A 120 8.02 -17.22 0.24
CA ALA A 120 8.69 -15.94 0.49
C ALA A 120 8.94 -15.70 1.98
N ILE A 121 8.00 -16.09 2.86
CA ILE A 121 8.18 -16.00 4.32
C ILE A 121 9.31 -16.92 4.79
N ILE A 122 9.34 -18.17 4.33
CA ILE A 122 10.37 -19.16 4.72
C ILE A 122 11.76 -18.72 4.21
N ASP A 123 11.86 -18.43 2.91
CA ASP A 123 13.10 -17.99 2.28
C ASP A 123 13.57 -16.66 2.88
N GLY A 124 12.66 -15.69 3.05
CA GLY A 124 12.99 -14.36 3.54
C GLY A 124 13.49 -14.38 4.98
N ASN A 125 12.91 -15.21 5.86
CA ASN A 125 13.44 -15.44 7.19
C ASN A 125 14.85 -16.04 7.15
N THR A 126 15.09 -17.03 6.28
CA THR A 126 16.40 -17.68 6.14
C THR A 126 17.46 -16.71 5.67
N LEU A 127 17.15 -15.91 4.64
CA LEU A 127 18.02 -14.87 4.09
C LEU A 127 18.31 -13.76 5.11
N HIS A 128 17.29 -13.35 5.86
CA HIS A 128 17.43 -12.35 6.92
C HIS A 128 18.38 -12.82 8.02
N GLU A 129 18.21 -14.04 8.53
CA GLU A 129 19.09 -14.60 9.54
C GLU A 129 20.54 -14.73 9.07
N GLU A 130 20.75 -15.17 7.82
CA GLU A 130 22.09 -15.23 7.23
C GLU A 130 22.72 -13.84 7.14
N ALA A 131 21.97 -12.85 6.66
CA ALA A 131 22.46 -11.48 6.54
C ALA A 131 22.72 -10.82 7.90
N VAL A 132 21.90 -11.09 8.92
CA VAL A 132 22.11 -10.62 10.31
C VAL A 132 23.37 -11.21 10.91
N ARG A 133 23.65 -12.51 10.71
CA ARG A 133 24.89 -13.14 11.20
C ARG A 133 26.16 -12.48 10.64
N GLN A 134 26.06 -11.85 9.47
CA GLN A 134 27.16 -11.12 8.83
C GLN A 134 27.29 -9.66 9.32
N ARG A 135 26.32 -9.14 10.08
CA ARG A 135 26.37 -7.77 10.62
C ARG A 135 27.15 -7.73 11.94
N VAL A 136 28.10 -6.79 12.02
CA VAL A 136 28.95 -6.61 13.21
C VAL A 136 28.18 -6.01 14.40
N ASN A 137 27.12 -5.24 14.14
CA ASN A 137 26.35 -4.51 15.14
C ASN A 137 25.10 -5.24 15.65
N GLY A 138 24.77 -6.42 15.09
CA GLY A 138 23.55 -7.18 15.45
C GLY A 138 22.24 -6.50 15.05
N GLU A 139 22.26 -5.46 14.21
CA GLU A 139 21.07 -4.74 13.78
C GLU A 139 20.12 -5.63 12.98
N GLN A 140 18.89 -5.76 13.47
CA GLN A 140 17.88 -6.67 12.93
C GLN A 140 16.99 -6.02 11.87
N ASN A 141 16.89 -4.69 11.86
CA ASN A 141 15.99 -3.97 10.96
C ASN A 141 16.70 -3.69 9.63
N PHE A 142 16.00 -4.00 8.54
CA PHE A 142 16.57 -3.88 7.19
C PHE A 142 15.91 -2.72 6.47
N THR A 143 16.74 -1.80 6.00
CA THR A 143 16.32 -0.83 4.97
C THR A 143 16.06 -1.56 3.65
N ILE A 144 15.39 -0.92 2.69
CA ILE A 144 15.15 -1.50 1.37
C ILE A 144 16.47 -1.89 0.68
N PRO A 145 17.52 -1.04 0.63
CA PRO A 145 18.81 -1.42 0.09
C PRO A 145 19.43 -2.65 0.75
N ASP A 146 19.32 -2.79 2.08
CA ASP A 146 19.83 -3.96 2.79
C ASP A 146 19.11 -5.24 2.38
N ALA A 147 17.77 -5.17 2.25
CA ALA A 147 16.95 -6.31 1.86
C ALA A 147 17.23 -6.73 0.40
N ILE A 148 17.42 -5.76 -0.49
CA ILE A 148 17.83 -6.01 -1.89
C ILE A 148 19.18 -6.73 -1.93
N LYS A 149 20.16 -6.26 -1.15
CA LYS A 149 21.48 -6.87 -1.05
C LYS A 149 21.39 -8.30 -0.51
N ALA A 150 20.61 -8.52 0.54
CA ALA A 150 20.38 -9.86 1.10
C ALA A 150 19.71 -10.80 0.08
N CYS A 151 18.85 -10.28 -0.78
CA CYS A 151 18.25 -11.00 -1.90
C CYS A 151 19.16 -11.05 -3.15
N LYS A 152 20.48 -10.87 -2.97
CA LYS A 152 21.51 -10.99 -4.02
C LYS A 152 21.27 -10.06 -5.22
N ASN A 153 20.67 -8.89 -4.98
CA ASN A 153 20.33 -7.91 -6.00
C ASN A 153 19.50 -8.49 -7.16
N SER A 154 18.58 -9.43 -6.85
CA SER A 154 17.64 -9.98 -7.83
C SER A 154 16.59 -8.95 -8.29
N VAL A 155 16.40 -7.91 -7.48
CA VAL A 155 15.60 -6.72 -7.80
C VAL A 155 16.43 -5.47 -7.61
N MET A 156 16.00 -4.38 -8.24
CA MET A 156 16.54 -3.03 -8.05
C MET A 156 15.43 -2.07 -7.63
N GLU A 157 15.79 -1.06 -6.87
CA GLU A 157 14.93 0.10 -6.60
C GLU A 157 14.97 1.04 -7.81
N VAL A 158 13.80 1.36 -8.36
CA VAL A 158 13.63 2.25 -9.52
C VAL A 158 13.48 3.70 -9.08
N ASP A 159 12.72 3.90 -8.01
CA ASP A 159 12.49 5.22 -7.40
C ASP A 159 12.01 5.03 -5.95
N PHE A 160 12.27 6.02 -5.11
CA PHE A 160 11.94 6.03 -3.68
C PHE A 160 11.34 7.38 -3.29
N CYS A 161 10.43 7.38 -2.33
CA CYS A 161 9.94 8.62 -1.73
C CYS A 161 9.52 8.44 -0.28
N SER A 162 9.99 9.35 0.58
CA SER A 162 9.37 9.61 1.89
C SER A 162 8.14 10.49 1.69
N VAL A 163 7.01 10.00 2.19
CA VAL A 163 5.67 10.57 2.05
C VAL A 163 5.24 11.12 3.42
N PRO A 164 5.18 12.45 3.58
CA PRO A 164 4.70 13.05 4.82
C PRO A 164 3.17 13.08 4.86
N GLY A 165 2.61 12.84 6.05
CA GLY A 165 1.18 12.99 6.33
C GLY A 165 0.40 11.66 6.38
N PRO A 166 -0.93 11.73 6.53
CA PRO A 166 -1.75 10.54 6.74
C PRO A 166 -1.69 9.56 5.56
N LEU A 167 -1.34 8.31 5.86
CA LEU A 167 -1.13 7.23 4.89
C LEU A 167 -2.35 7.04 3.97
N ASN A 168 -3.55 6.99 4.54
CA ASN A 168 -4.82 6.84 3.80
C ASN A 168 -5.09 7.98 2.81
N LEU A 169 -4.55 9.19 3.03
CA LEU A 169 -4.76 10.35 2.17
C LEU A 169 -3.68 10.51 1.11
N GLU A 170 -2.41 10.29 1.48
CA GLU A 170 -1.28 10.57 0.60
C GLU A 170 -0.92 9.36 -0.28
N LEU A 171 -0.96 8.14 0.26
CA LEU A 171 -0.59 6.93 -0.48
C LEU A 171 -1.37 6.73 -1.80
N PRO A 172 -2.70 6.95 -1.86
CA PRO A 172 -3.44 6.86 -3.12
C PRO A 172 -2.88 7.76 -4.22
N PHE A 173 -2.37 8.95 -3.87
CA PHE A 173 -1.85 9.89 -4.84
C PHE A 173 -0.56 9.38 -5.48
N TYR A 174 0.39 8.86 -4.68
CA TYR A 174 1.67 8.37 -5.17
C TYR A 174 1.50 7.10 -6.02
N ILE A 175 0.70 6.13 -5.57
CA ILE A 175 0.42 4.92 -6.35
C ILE A 175 -0.26 5.27 -7.68
N ARG A 176 -1.29 6.15 -7.67
CA ARG A 176 -1.93 6.61 -8.91
C ARG A 176 -0.96 7.31 -9.86
N ALA A 177 0.00 8.08 -9.33
CA ALA A 177 0.99 8.77 -10.16
C ALA A 177 1.91 7.77 -10.89
N VAL A 178 2.33 6.71 -10.21
CA VAL A 178 3.16 5.65 -10.80
C VAL A 178 2.37 4.83 -11.82
N VAL A 179 1.17 4.37 -11.47
CA VAL A 179 0.33 3.55 -12.37
C VAL A 179 -0.02 4.29 -13.66
N LYS A 180 -0.22 5.62 -13.60
CA LYS A 180 -0.53 6.49 -14.74
C LYS A 180 0.71 7.03 -15.46
N SER A 181 1.92 6.70 -15.01
CA SER A 181 3.15 7.11 -15.69
C SER A 181 3.18 6.51 -17.10
N THR A 182 3.44 7.36 -18.10
CA THR A 182 3.58 6.92 -19.50
C THR A 182 4.84 6.09 -19.72
N GLN A 183 5.84 6.22 -18.85
CA GLN A 183 7.09 5.48 -18.89
C GLN A 183 6.96 4.05 -18.38
N LEU A 184 5.96 3.80 -17.51
CA LEU A 184 5.67 2.49 -16.91
C LEU A 184 4.43 1.84 -17.53
N ASN A 185 3.88 2.39 -18.63
CA ASN A 185 2.64 1.90 -19.22
C ASN A 185 2.79 0.50 -19.85
N ARG A 186 4.02 0.10 -20.22
CA ARG A 186 4.35 -1.22 -20.75
C ARG A 186 4.50 -2.28 -19.67
N ASP A 187 4.75 -1.88 -18.43
CA ASP A 187 4.83 -2.82 -17.33
C ASP A 187 3.42 -3.31 -16.99
N LEU A 188 3.21 -4.62 -17.18
CA LEU A 188 1.96 -5.29 -16.82
C LEU A 188 1.79 -5.40 -15.31
N ARG A 189 2.91 -5.44 -14.57
CA ARG A 189 2.93 -5.55 -13.12
C ARG A 189 3.92 -4.56 -12.52
N LEU A 190 3.48 -3.85 -11.48
CA LEU A 190 4.31 -2.92 -10.71
C LEU A 190 4.38 -3.39 -9.26
N PHE A 191 5.56 -3.28 -8.65
CA PHE A 191 5.82 -3.75 -7.29
C PHE A 191 6.24 -2.58 -6.41
N PHE A 192 5.46 -2.33 -5.37
CA PHE A 192 5.73 -1.27 -4.40
C PHE A 192 6.08 -1.90 -3.06
N LEU A 193 7.16 -1.42 -2.45
CA LEU A 193 7.43 -1.64 -1.03
C LEU A 193 6.93 -0.43 -0.27
N LEU A 194 6.18 -0.65 0.81
CA LEU A 194 5.73 0.39 1.70
C LEU A 194 6.25 0.10 3.11
N ILE A 195 7.03 1.02 3.67
CA ILE A 195 7.51 0.96 5.05
C ILE A 195 6.78 2.01 5.88
N ALA A 196 6.12 1.57 6.94
CA ALA A 196 5.56 2.45 7.96
C ALA A 196 5.62 1.73 9.31
N PHE A 197 5.95 2.47 10.38
CA PHE A 197 6.01 1.92 11.74
C PHE A 197 6.86 0.64 11.83
N GLU A 198 8.05 0.66 11.22
CA GLU A 198 9.01 -0.46 11.17
C GLU A 198 8.48 -1.75 10.51
N ARG A 199 7.32 -1.67 9.83
CA ARG A 199 6.72 -2.78 9.11
C ARG A 199 6.71 -2.50 7.62
N THR A 200 7.09 -3.53 6.86
CA THR A 200 7.11 -3.49 5.40
C THR A 200 6.02 -4.36 4.83
N VAL A 201 5.23 -3.83 3.90
CA VAL A 201 4.28 -4.58 3.09
C VAL A 201 4.63 -4.49 1.61
N LEU A 202 4.31 -5.53 0.86
CA LEU A 202 4.40 -5.53 -0.61
C LEU A 202 3.04 -5.19 -1.20
N ILE A 203 2.99 -4.25 -2.14
CA ILE A 203 1.80 -3.94 -2.94
C ILE A 203 2.12 -4.25 -4.40
N VAL A 204 1.27 -5.03 -5.04
CA VAL A 204 1.39 -5.45 -6.43
C VAL A 204 0.23 -4.90 -7.23
N PHE A 205 0.51 -4.04 -8.20
CA PHE A 205 -0.47 -3.60 -9.18
C PHE A 205 -0.41 -4.50 -10.41
N GLU A 206 -1.53 -5.11 -10.79
CA GLU A 206 -1.68 -5.90 -12.01
C GLU A 206 -2.56 -5.12 -13.01
N ARG A 207 -1.98 -4.72 -14.15
CA ARG A 207 -2.61 -3.83 -15.12
C ARG A 207 -3.78 -4.49 -15.86
N THR A 208 -3.68 -5.78 -16.14
CA THR A 208 -4.69 -6.55 -16.90
C THR A 208 -6.03 -6.61 -16.17
N THR A 209 -5.98 -6.76 -14.85
CA THR A 209 -7.15 -6.80 -13.96
C THR A 209 -7.43 -5.47 -13.27
N SER A 210 -6.53 -4.50 -13.41
CA SER A 210 -6.55 -3.22 -12.69
C SER A 210 -6.73 -3.44 -11.17
N SER A 211 -6.05 -4.46 -10.63
CA SER A 211 -6.10 -4.81 -9.21
C SER A 211 -4.84 -4.39 -8.47
N LEU A 212 -5.01 -4.06 -7.19
CA LEU A 212 -3.94 -3.83 -6.23
C LEU A 212 -4.02 -4.92 -5.18
N THR A 213 -2.99 -5.76 -5.11
CA THR A 213 -2.88 -6.83 -4.10
C THR A 213 -1.79 -6.49 -3.11
N LEU A 214 -2.14 -6.50 -1.84
CA LEU A 214 -1.25 -6.26 -0.71
C LEU A 214 -0.90 -7.57 -0.02
N PHE A 215 0.34 -7.68 0.43
CA PHE A 215 0.86 -8.78 1.22
C PHE A 215 1.50 -8.24 2.50
N ASP A 216 1.01 -8.70 3.65
CA ASP A 216 1.60 -8.44 4.96
C ASP A 216 1.95 -9.76 5.67
N SER A 217 3.23 -9.97 5.95
CA SER A 217 3.75 -11.20 6.55
C SER A 217 3.64 -11.25 8.08
N HIS A 218 3.21 -10.16 8.72
CA HIS A 218 3.10 -10.09 10.18
C HIS A 218 1.93 -10.92 10.71
N MET A 219 1.91 -11.07 12.03
CA MET A 219 0.78 -11.62 12.77
C MET A 219 -0.11 -10.46 13.22
N HIS A 220 -1.42 -10.62 13.10
CA HIS A 220 -2.41 -9.61 13.46
C HIS A 220 -3.23 -10.10 14.66
N GLY A 221 -3.02 -9.49 15.83
CA GLY A 221 -3.64 -9.94 17.06
C GLY A 221 -3.13 -11.31 17.50
N GLN A 222 -4.03 -12.15 18.03
CA GLN A 222 -3.70 -13.48 18.58
C GLN A 222 -4.17 -14.64 17.67
N SER A 223 -5.10 -14.39 16.75
CA SER A 223 -5.74 -15.41 15.91
C SER A 223 -5.26 -15.41 14.47
N ASP A 224 -4.86 -14.25 13.96
CA ASP A 224 -4.65 -14.06 12.53
C ASP A 224 -3.16 -13.97 12.23
N GLY A 225 -2.71 -14.75 11.26
CA GLY A 225 -1.36 -14.72 10.72
C GLY A 225 -1.24 -13.66 9.64
N ALA A 226 -0.43 -13.97 8.64
CA ALA A 226 -0.21 -13.13 7.47
C ALA A 226 -1.50 -12.80 6.73
N VAL A 227 -1.53 -11.66 6.06
CA VAL A 227 -2.72 -11.14 5.40
C VAL A 227 -2.45 -10.84 3.94
N ILE A 228 -3.42 -11.20 3.09
CA ILE A 228 -3.49 -10.78 1.70
C ILE A 228 -4.76 -9.97 1.53
N ALA A 229 -4.68 -8.80 0.91
CA ALA A 229 -5.85 -8.00 0.57
C ALA A 229 -5.80 -7.58 -0.89
N THR A 230 -6.92 -7.66 -1.61
CA THR A 230 -6.99 -7.15 -2.99
C THR A 230 -8.16 -6.20 -3.18
N GLY A 231 -7.95 -5.15 -3.95
CA GLY A 231 -8.97 -4.19 -4.33
C GLY A 231 -8.77 -3.70 -5.77
N HIS A 232 -9.81 -3.10 -6.34
CA HIS A 232 -9.70 -2.48 -7.66
C HIS A 232 -8.99 -1.12 -7.56
N MET A 233 -8.19 -0.74 -8.58
CA MET A 233 -7.44 0.53 -8.64
C MET A 233 -8.32 1.78 -8.49
N ASP A 234 -9.57 1.71 -8.92
CA ASP A 234 -10.52 2.82 -8.74
C ASP A 234 -10.83 3.06 -7.26
N ASN A 235 -10.85 1.99 -6.47
CA ASN A 235 -11.14 1.96 -5.04
C ASN A 235 -9.88 2.03 -4.16
N ILE A 236 -8.76 2.53 -4.70
CA ILE A 236 -7.50 2.66 -3.94
C ILE A 236 -7.64 3.51 -2.67
N GLY A 237 -8.61 4.44 -2.62
CA GLY A 237 -8.92 5.19 -1.40
C GLY A 237 -9.36 4.25 -0.27
N ASP A 238 -10.31 3.37 -0.55
CA ASP A 238 -10.78 2.34 0.38
C ASP A 238 -9.64 1.40 0.75
N LEU A 239 -8.83 0.93 -0.21
CA LEU A 239 -7.69 0.06 0.11
C LEU A 239 -6.69 0.73 1.06
N CYS A 240 -6.36 2.00 0.84
CA CYS A 240 -5.42 2.73 1.71
C CYS A 240 -6.04 3.05 3.07
N GLN A 241 -7.35 3.29 3.15
CA GLN A 241 -8.07 3.41 4.41
C GLN A 241 -8.08 2.10 5.18
N TRP A 242 -8.36 0.98 4.51
CA TRP A 242 -8.29 -0.37 5.06
C TRP A 242 -6.90 -0.69 5.61
N LEU A 243 -5.86 -0.39 4.82
CA LEU A 243 -4.46 -0.55 5.18
C LEU A 243 -4.10 0.24 6.45
N SER A 244 -4.54 1.49 6.54
CA SER A 244 -4.37 2.34 7.73
C SER A 244 -5.11 1.85 8.97
N LEU A 245 -6.23 1.13 8.82
CA LEU A 245 -7.03 0.66 9.95
C LEU A 245 -6.62 -0.74 10.44
N ASN A 246 -6.22 -1.63 9.53
CA ASN A 246 -6.05 -3.06 9.82
C ASN A 246 -4.58 -3.49 9.91
N ILE A 247 -3.70 -2.81 9.17
CA ILE A 247 -2.27 -3.11 9.19
C ILE A 247 -1.57 -2.07 10.04
N PHE A 248 -1.67 -0.79 9.67
CA PHE A 248 -0.99 0.32 10.35
C PHE A 248 -1.93 1.08 11.29
N HIS A 249 -2.62 0.41 12.20
CA HIS A 249 -3.59 1.01 13.12
C HIS A 249 -2.99 2.16 13.97
N GLU A 250 -1.68 2.15 14.21
CA GLU A 250 -0.90 3.21 14.84
C GLU A 250 -1.00 4.54 14.07
N SER A 251 -1.29 4.50 12.77
CA SER A 251 -1.53 5.70 11.95
C SER A 251 -2.80 6.46 12.33
N GLN A 252 -3.71 5.86 13.11
CA GLN A 252 -4.92 6.53 13.62
C GLN A 252 -4.63 7.44 14.82
N SER A 253 -3.44 7.32 15.43
CA SER A 253 -3.03 8.16 16.55
C SER A 253 -2.85 9.62 16.09
N PRO A 254 -3.48 10.60 16.76
CA PRO A 254 -3.32 12.03 16.43
C PRO A 254 -1.87 12.52 16.53
N ARG A 255 -1.06 11.83 17.34
CA ARG A 255 0.36 12.16 17.54
C ARG A 255 1.23 11.76 16.35
N ASP A 256 0.72 10.90 15.48
CA ASP A 256 1.47 10.29 14.38
C ASP A 256 1.09 10.85 13.00
N HIS A 257 0.24 11.89 12.95
CA HIS A 257 -0.08 12.62 11.71
C HIS A 257 1.13 13.29 11.04
N THR A 258 2.24 13.44 11.76
CA THR A 258 3.51 14.00 11.26
C THR A 258 4.50 12.92 10.84
N ARG A 259 4.24 11.64 11.12
CA ARG A 259 5.15 10.56 10.70
C ARG A 259 5.11 10.40 9.20
N GLU A 260 6.27 10.13 8.65
CA GLU A 260 6.45 9.83 7.23
C GLU A 260 6.37 8.32 7.02
N CYS A 261 5.78 7.90 5.91
CA CYS A 261 5.96 6.54 5.40
C CYS A 261 6.90 6.57 4.19
N GLU A 262 7.55 5.44 3.91
CA GLU A 262 8.43 5.30 2.76
C GLU A 262 7.75 4.41 1.73
N ILE A 263 7.75 4.84 0.46
CA ILE A 263 7.31 4.03 -0.67
C ILE A 263 8.42 3.92 -1.71
N SER A 264 8.71 2.70 -2.12
CA SER A 264 9.64 2.39 -3.20
C SER A 264 8.97 1.64 -4.32
N LEU A 265 9.33 1.98 -5.55
CA LEU A 265 9.03 1.16 -6.72
C LEU A 265 10.23 0.26 -6.97
N ILE A 266 10.03 -1.06 -6.98
CA ILE A 266 11.08 -2.03 -7.28
C ILE A 266 10.80 -2.76 -8.58
N ARG A 267 11.85 -3.30 -9.18
CA ARG A 267 11.79 -4.08 -10.42
C ARG A 267 12.78 -5.22 -10.40
N PHE A 268 12.38 -6.37 -10.93
CA PHE A 268 13.28 -7.49 -11.15
C PHE A 268 14.39 -7.12 -12.16
N CYS A 269 15.64 -7.29 -11.76
CA CYS A 269 16.84 -7.10 -12.59
C CYS A 269 17.79 -8.30 -12.55
N GLY A 270 17.40 -9.38 -11.88
CA GLY A 270 18.17 -10.61 -11.82
C GLY A 270 18.30 -11.30 -13.18
N LYS A 271 19.23 -12.25 -13.27
CA LYS A 271 19.36 -13.10 -14.45
C LYS A 271 18.10 -13.97 -14.60
N THR A 272 17.50 -13.93 -15.79
CA THR A 272 16.43 -14.87 -16.16
C THR A 272 17.01 -16.28 -16.23
N LEU A 273 16.32 -17.21 -15.59
CA LEU A 273 16.65 -18.63 -15.58
C LEU A 273 15.75 -19.38 -16.57
N ASN A 274 16.20 -20.54 -17.05
CA ASN A 274 15.38 -21.38 -17.94
C ASN A 274 14.07 -21.86 -17.30
N SER A 275 14.00 -21.84 -15.97
CA SER A 275 12.81 -22.19 -15.18
C SER A 275 11.84 -21.03 -14.97
N ASP A 276 12.20 -19.81 -15.36
CA ASP A 276 11.35 -18.63 -15.16
C ASP A 276 10.22 -18.63 -16.19
N CYS A 277 9.02 -18.25 -15.74
CA CYS A 277 7.81 -18.16 -16.57
C CYS A 277 7.62 -16.76 -17.19
N CYS A 278 8.54 -15.82 -16.94
CA CYS A 278 8.42 -14.41 -17.32
C CYS A 278 9.31 -14.04 -18.52
N LEU A 279 8.87 -13.05 -19.29
CA LEU A 279 9.67 -12.45 -20.35
C LEU A 279 10.78 -11.55 -19.76
N PRO A 280 11.91 -11.38 -20.47
CA PRO A 280 12.97 -10.46 -20.05
C PRO A 280 12.43 -9.04 -19.86
N THR A 281 12.72 -8.42 -18.72
CA THR A 281 12.33 -7.04 -18.46
C THR A 281 13.10 -6.10 -19.37
N THR A 282 12.40 -5.25 -20.12
CA THR A 282 13.05 -4.18 -20.89
C THR A 282 13.74 -3.18 -19.95
N SER A 283 14.99 -2.84 -20.24
CA SER A 283 15.75 -1.87 -19.45
C SER A 283 15.09 -0.49 -19.51
N LEU A 284 14.70 0.07 -18.36
CA LEU A 284 14.56 1.51 -18.20
C LEU A 284 15.91 2.10 -17.74
N PRO A 285 16.13 3.41 -17.92
CA PRO A 285 17.22 4.11 -17.25
C PRO A 285 17.19 3.84 -15.73
N CYS A 286 18.37 3.74 -15.12
CA CYS A 286 18.54 3.37 -13.71
C CYS A 286 17.88 4.34 -12.72
N GLU A 287 17.50 5.54 -13.15
CA GLU A 287 16.80 6.53 -12.33
C GLU A 287 15.65 7.14 -13.13
N PHE A 288 14.43 6.94 -12.64
CA PHE A 288 13.26 7.60 -13.20
C PHE A 288 12.43 8.21 -12.05
N PRO A 289 12.46 9.55 -11.87
CA PRO A 289 11.95 10.22 -10.68
C PRO A 289 10.42 10.41 -10.73
N VAL A 290 9.68 9.31 -10.77
CA VAL A 290 8.21 9.25 -10.83
C VAL A 290 7.61 9.91 -9.60
N PHE A 291 8.12 9.58 -8.44
CA PHE A 291 7.67 10.12 -7.17
C PHE A 291 8.07 11.59 -7.01
N ALA A 292 9.27 11.99 -7.44
CA ALA A 292 9.63 13.41 -7.42
C ALA A 292 8.70 14.24 -8.32
N THR A 293 8.33 13.70 -9.49
CA THR A 293 7.35 14.31 -10.38
C THR A 293 5.97 14.40 -9.72
N ALA A 294 5.55 13.34 -9.02
CA ALA A 294 4.30 13.32 -8.24
C ALA A 294 4.33 14.38 -7.12
N LYS A 295 5.39 14.44 -6.33
CA LYS A 295 5.59 15.40 -5.23
C LYS A 295 5.52 16.85 -5.72
N ARG A 296 6.17 17.16 -6.84
CA ARG A 296 6.08 18.49 -7.49
C ARG A 296 4.64 18.83 -7.90
N ARG A 297 3.90 17.88 -8.48
CA ARG A 297 2.48 18.07 -8.85
C ARG A 297 1.59 18.28 -7.62
N ARG A 298 1.85 17.58 -6.51
CA ARG A 298 1.13 17.73 -5.23
C ARG A 298 1.33 19.13 -4.65
N LYS A 299 2.59 19.58 -4.55
CA LYS A 299 2.94 20.91 -4.05
C LYS A 299 2.21 22.02 -4.82
N ARG A 300 2.27 21.99 -6.15
CA ARG A 300 1.55 22.96 -7.01
C ARG A 300 0.04 22.99 -6.73
N ARG A 301 -0.60 21.83 -6.52
CA ARG A 301 -2.04 21.76 -6.19
C ARG A 301 -2.38 22.37 -4.83
N LEU A 302 -1.48 22.23 -3.84
CA LEU A 302 -1.67 22.84 -2.52
C LEU A 302 -1.49 24.35 -2.61
N ASP A 303 -0.47 24.82 -3.32
CA ASP A 303 -0.20 26.25 -3.54
C ASP A 303 -1.38 26.93 -4.28
N THR A 304 -1.94 26.30 -5.32
CA THR A 304 -3.11 26.86 -6.02
C THR A 304 -4.35 26.91 -5.12
N LYS A 305 -4.55 25.91 -4.26
CA LYS A 305 -5.69 25.89 -3.33
C LYS A 305 -5.56 26.95 -2.23
N SER A 306 -4.36 27.21 -1.72
CA SER A 306 -4.14 28.28 -0.76
C SER A 306 -4.35 29.65 -1.38
N THR A 307 -3.86 29.89 -2.61
CA THR A 307 -4.12 31.14 -3.34
C THR A 307 -5.62 31.36 -3.61
N LEU A 308 -6.36 30.32 -4.00
CA LEU A 308 -7.81 30.42 -4.21
C LEU A 308 -8.59 30.69 -2.93
N LYS A 309 -8.13 30.19 -1.77
CA LYS A 309 -8.73 30.54 -0.48
C LYS A 309 -8.47 32.01 -0.13
N VAL A 310 -7.24 32.50 -0.30
CA VAL A 310 -6.90 33.92 -0.06
C VAL A 310 -7.72 34.85 -0.95
N LEU A 311 -7.89 34.53 -2.23
CA LEU A 311 -8.72 35.29 -3.17
C LEU A 311 -10.21 35.28 -2.79
N LYS A 312 -10.73 34.19 -2.21
CA LYS A 312 -12.13 34.14 -1.74
C LYS A 312 -12.34 35.00 -0.49
N TYR A 313 -11.38 35.01 0.45
CA TYR A 313 -11.44 35.87 1.64
C TYR A 313 -11.29 37.35 1.30
N ALA A 314 -10.39 37.71 0.37
CA ALA A 314 -10.23 39.10 -0.09
C ALA A 314 -11.47 39.63 -0.84
N LYS A 315 -12.27 38.75 -1.46
CA LYS A 315 -13.50 39.15 -2.16
C LYS A 315 -14.70 39.35 -1.23
N THR A 316 -14.64 38.85 0.01
CA THR A 316 -15.67 39.07 1.04
C THR A 316 -15.41 40.27 1.94
N GLU A 317 -14.24 40.92 1.86
CA GLU A 317 -13.91 42.11 2.65
C GLU A 317 -14.14 43.45 1.92
N ASN A 318 -14.59 43.43 0.66
CA ASN A 318 -14.79 44.65 -0.13
C ASN A 318 -16.25 45.13 -0.25
N ASP A 319 -17.18 44.53 0.51
CA ASP A 319 -18.55 45.02 0.65
C ASP A 319 -18.79 45.44 2.11
N CYS A 320 -18.22 46.56 2.55
CA CYS A 320 -18.75 47.44 3.60
C CYS A 320 -17.85 48.68 3.80
N ASN A 321 -18.50 49.86 3.76
CA ASN A 321 -18.11 51.18 4.27
C ASN A 321 -17.12 52.08 3.49
N GLU A 322 -17.73 53.00 2.74
CA GLU A 322 -17.37 54.43 2.81
C GLU A 322 -17.64 54.98 4.23
N GLY A 323 -16.74 55.80 4.77
CA GLY A 323 -17.04 56.67 5.93
C GLY A 323 -15.89 56.94 6.89
N ALA A 324 -15.21 58.07 6.67
CA ALA A 324 -14.60 59.00 7.64
C ALA A 324 -13.63 58.51 8.75
N GLU A 325 -12.35 58.84 8.54
CA GLU A 325 -11.43 59.64 9.39
C GLU A 325 -11.53 59.62 10.95
N VAL A 326 -10.40 59.31 11.62
CA VAL A 326 -9.63 60.17 12.58
C VAL A 326 -8.73 59.34 13.52
N LEU A 327 -7.47 59.81 13.63
CA LEU A 327 -6.34 59.48 14.52
C LEU A 327 -6.57 58.69 15.82
N ARG A 328 -5.65 57.73 16.10
CA ARG A 328 -4.66 57.83 17.21
C ARG A 328 -3.59 56.74 17.15
N ALA A 329 -2.35 57.16 17.43
CA ALA A 329 -1.18 56.32 17.57
C ALA A 329 -1.18 55.54 18.90
N SER A 330 -0.72 54.29 18.88
CA SER A 330 -0.02 53.69 20.01
C SER A 330 0.98 52.62 19.55
N THR A 331 2.15 52.68 20.16
CA THR A 331 3.34 51.85 19.96
C THR A 331 3.27 50.59 20.82
N GLY A 332 3.56 49.41 20.26
CA GLY A 332 3.70 48.15 21.00
C GLY A 332 4.31 47.02 20.15
N PRO A 333 5.02 46.05 20.74
CA PRO A 333 6.29 45.54 20.19
C PRO A 333 6.16 44.35 19.21
N ARG A 334 7.18 44.27 18.33
CA ARG A 334 7.43 43.20 17.35
C ARG A 334 7.57 41.81 18.00
N PRO A 335 6.94 40.76 17.46
CA PRO A 335 7.36 39.39 17.72
C PRO A 335 8.58 39.03 16.85
N GLN A 336 9.49 38.31 17.50
CA GLN A 336 10.78 37.88 17.00
C GLN A 336 10.67 36.93 15.81
N ALA A 337 11.61 37.07 14.87
CA ALA A 337 11.79 36.18 13.74
C ALA A 337 12.14 34.77 14.22
N VAL A 338 11.27 33.81 13.92
CA VAL A 338 11.59 32.38 14.04
C VAL A 338 12.38 31.99 12.80
N ILE A 339 13.64 31.62 13.02
CA ILE A 339 14.54 31.03 12.03
C ILE A 339 13.97 29.66 11.63
N PRO A 340 13.68 29.38 10.34
CA PRO A 340 13.39 28.02 9.93
C PRO A 340 14.69 27.20 9.98
N LEU A 341 14.69 26.12 10.77
CA LEU A 341 15.71 25.08 10.69
C LEU A 341 15.87 24.63 9.23
N ALA A 342 17.08 24.75 8.72
CA ALA A 342 17.46 24.21 7.43
C ALA A 342 17.15 22.71 7.37
N SER A 343 16.39 22.35 6.34
CA SER A 343 16.17 20.97 5.91
C SER A 343 17.51 20.28 5.66
N LEU A 344 17.81 19.24 6.43
CA LEU A 344 18.89 18.27 6.20
C LEU A 344 18.54 17.30 5.05
N CYS A 345 17.94 17.80 3.97
CA CYS A 345 17.87 17.09 2.69
C CYS A 345 19.05 17.50 1.81
N ASN A 346 20.26 17.08 2.20
CA ASN A 346 21.44 17.05 1.33
C ASN A 346 22.57 16.38 2.10
N LEU A 347 22.63 15.04 2.07
CA LEU A 347 23.84 14.22 2.29
C LEU A 347 23.49 12.74 2.09
N ARG A 348 23.09 12.38 0.88
CA ARG A 348 23.32 11.02 0.35
C ARG A 348 23.81 11.13 -1.07
N SER A 349 25.03 11.64 -1.19
CA SER A 349 25.85 11.46 -2.36
C SER A 349 27.01 10.53 -1.97
N ARG A 350 27.17 9.48 -2.78
CA ARG A 350 28.40 8.70 -3.01
C ARG A 350 28.76 7.63 -1.97
N SER A 351 28.58 6.38 -2.36
CA SER A 351 29.72 5.55 -2.82
C SER A 351 29.20 4.37 -3.64
N VAL A 352 29.52 4.42 -4.92
CA VAL A 352 29.46 3.30 -5.86
C VAL A 352 30.82 2.61 -5.77
N CYS A 353 30.81 1.32 -5.46
CA CYS A 353 31.80 0.32 -5.85
C CYS A 353 31.06 -0.97 -6.14
#